data_AF-A0A136KSA5-F1
#
_entry.id   AF-A0A136KSA5-F1
#
_cell.length_a   1.000
_cell.length_b   1.000
_cell.length_c   1.000
_cell.angle_alpha   90.00
_cell.angle_beta   90.00
_cell.angle_gamma   90.00
#
_symmetry.space_group_name_H-M   'P 1'
#
loop_
_entity.id
_entity.type
_entity.pdbx_description
1 polymer ?
#
loop_
_entity_poly.entity_id
_entity_poly.type
_entity_poly.pdbx_seq_one_letter_code
_entity_poly.pdbx_strand_id
1 'polypeptide(L)'
;MKLLKKLDDNILQLLLMLFVFFIPLFPKFPFRVVNYTYIAIRLDDLSSAILVLVFIVQLLRKKISFAHLPYKKLFGAFWIVVFMSFLSGVYITKTIDFPFVGLLHAARRVEYMMLFFIAFSVIKTSADFKKTALFVLNVSLFN
;
A
#
# COMPACT_ATOMS: atom_id res chain seq x y z
N MET A 1 -29.29 5.91 6.78
CA MET A 1 -28.68 5.08 5.71
C MET A 1 -27.89 5.85 4.65
N LYS A 2 -28.26 7.08 4.25
CA LYS A 2 -27.49 7.88 3.26
C LYS A 2 -26.04 8.19 3.69
N LEU A 3 -25.81 8.44 4.98
CA LEU A 3 -24.47 8.77 5.51
C LEU A 3 -23.48 7.59 5.40
N LEU A 4 -23.91 6.39 5.77
CA LEU A 4 -23.09 5.16 5.69
C LEU A 4 -22.70 4.84 4.24
N LYS A 5 -23.64 5.01 3.30
CA LYS A 5 -23.34 4.81 1.87
C LYS A 5 -22.32 5.82 1.36
N LYS A 6 -22.46 7.09 1.75
CA LYS A 6 -21.50 8.15 1.39
C LYS A 6 -20.11 7.88 1.96
N LEU A 7 -20.02 7.41 3.21
CA LEU A 7 -18.74 7.00 3.80
C LEU A 7 -18.13 5.84 3.03
N ASP A 8 -18.91 4.78 2.77
CA ASP A 8 -18.46 3.59 2.05
C ASP A 8 -18.04 3.87 0.59
N ASP A 9 -18.57 4.92 -0.04
CA ASP A 9 -18.17 5.35 -1.39
C ASP A 9 -16.87 6.18 -1.39
N ASN A 10 -16.52 6.82 -0.27
CA ASN A 10 -15.35 7.71 -0.16
C ASN A 10 -14.27 7.19 0.80
N ILE A 11 -14.46 6.02 1.43
CA ILE A 11 -13.57 5.49 2.48
C ILE A 11 -12.13 5.32 1.99
N LEU A 12 -11.94 4.88 0.74
CA LEU A 12 -10.60 4.71 0.18
C LEU A 12 -9.90 6.05 -0.03
N GLN A 13 -10.63 7.08 -0.44
CA GLN A 13 -10.11 8.43 -0.61
C GLN A 13 -9.69 9.03 0.73
N LEU A 14 -10.54 8.89 1.75
CA LEU A 14 -10.25 9.37 3.09
C LEU A 14 -9.01 8.68 3.68
N LEU A 15 -8.93 7.35 3.55
CA LEU A 15 -7.78 6.57 4.02
C LEU A 15 -6.50 6.96 3.27
N LEU A 16 -6.57 7.21 1.96
CA LEU A 16 -5.43 7.65 1.18
C LEU A 16 -4.94 9.03 1.62
N MET A 17 -5.84 9.99 1.82
CA MET A 17 -5.49 11.34 2.33
C MET A 17 -4.83 11.25 3.70
N LEU A 18 -5.41 10.44 4.60
CA LEU A 18 -4.89 10.23 5.94
C LEU A 18 -3.50 9.58 5.91
N PHE A 19 -3.30 8.59 5.03
CA PHE A 19 -2.01 7.92 4.86
C PHE A 19 -0.93 8.88 4.34
N VAL A 20 -1.20 9.61 3.25
CA VAL A 20 -0.24 10.59 2.70
C VAL A 20 0.12 11.67 3.72
N PHE A 21 -0.84 12.07 4.53
CA PHE A 21 -0.61 13.02 5.62
C PHE A 21 0.25 12.45 6.75
N PHE A 22 0.04 11.20 7.14
CA PHE A 22 0.81 10.59 8.23
C PHE A 22 2.24 10.20 7.85
N ILE A 23 2.53 9.95 6.58
CA ILE A 23 3.89 9.60 6.10
C ILE A 23 4.96 10.61 6.56
N PRO A 24 4.82 11.94 6.36
CA PRO A 24 5.82 12.90 6.82
C PRO A 24 5.81 13.12 8.35
N LEU A 25 4.68 12.86 9.00
CA LEU A 25 4.46 13.14 10.42
C LEU A 25 4.97 12.07 11.36
N PHE A 26 4.88 10.81 10.95
CA PHE A 26 5.35 9.70 11.75
C PHE A 26 6.83 9.44 11.43
N PRO A 27 7.76 9.64 12.37
CA PRO A 27 9.08 9.04 12.23
C PRO A 27 8.89 7.52 12.14
N LYS A 28 9.76 6.84 11.40
CA LYS A 28 9.66 5.41 11.05
C LYS A 28 9.69 4.51 12.29
N PHE A 29 8.61 4.49 13.06
CA PHE A 29 8.54 3.83 14.35
C PHE A 29 8.52 2.32 14.15
N PRO A 30 9.48 1.59 14.75
CA PRO A 30 9.44 0.14 14.76
C PRO A 30 8.30 -0.31 15.68
N PHE A 31 7.31 -1.01 15.12
CA PHE A 31 6.26 -1.64 15.92
C PHE A 31 6.78 -2.91 16.59
N ARG A 32 7.46 -3.76 15.81
CA ARG A 32 8.03 -5.01 16.29
C ARG A 32 9.26 -5.39 15.47
N VAL A 33 10.36 -5.71 16.14
CA VAL A 33 11.54 -6.28 15.48
C VAL A 33 11.29 -7.76 15.23
N VAL A 34 11.55 -8.23 14.01
CA VAL A 34 11.44 -9.65 13.68
C VAL A 34 12.60 -10.39 14.35
N ASN A 35 12.27 -11.40 15.15
CA ASN A 35 13.24 -12.19 15.91
C ASN A 35 14.42 -12.62 15.02
N TYR A 36 15.63 -12.53 15.58
CA TYR A 36 16.89 -12.91 14.91
C TYR A 36 17.27 -12.05 13.69
N THR A 37 16.62 -10.89 13.51
CA THR A 37 16.98 -9.92 12.47
C THR A 37 16.94 -8.48 12.99
N TYR A 38 17.59 -7.57 12.27
CA TYR A 38 17.52 -6.12 12.49
C TYR A 38 16.32 -5.48 11.76
N ILE A 39 15.44 -6.27 11.15
CA ILE A 39 14.32 -5.78 10.36
C ILE A 39 13.11 -5.59 11.27
N ALA A 40 12.64 -4.34 11.36
CA ALA A 40 11.40 -4.01 12.05
C ALA A 40 10.21 -4.03 11.10
N ILE A 41 9.09 -4.59 11.57
CA ILE A 41 7.76 -4.28 11.06
C ILE A 41 7.44 -2.87 11.56
N ARG A 42 7.19 -1.94 10.63
CA ARG A 42 6.92 -0.54 10.94
C ARG A 42 5.42 -0.31 11.05
N LEU A 43 5.03 0.70 11.82
CA LEU A 43 3.64 1.15 11.86
C LEU A 43 3.15 1.65 10.49
N ASP A 44 4.05 2.25 9.70
CA ASP A 44 3.75 2.68 8.33
C ASP A 44 3.36 1.49 7.43
N ASP A 45 4.02 0.34 7.61
CA ASP A 45 3.70 -0.87 6.84
C ASP A 45 2.30 -1.39 7.25
N LEU A 46 1.86 -1.20 8.50
CA LEU A 46 0.52 -1.60 8.91
C LEU A 46 -0.56 -0.70 8.28
N SER A 47 -0.31 0.60 8.16
CA SER A 47 -1.27 1.54 7.58
C SER A 47 -1.42 1.33 6.06
N SER A 48 -0.33 1.04 5.34
CA SER A 48 -0.42 0.65 3.93
C SER A 48 -1.12 -0.70 3.75
N ALA A 49 -0.88 -1.69 4.62
CA ALA A 49 -1.60 -2.96 4.59
C ALA A 49 -3.12 -2.80 4.76
N ILE A 50 -3.58 -1.94 5.67
CA ILE A 50 -5.01 -1.62 5.84
C ILE A 50 -5.59 -1.00 4.55
N LEU A 51 -4.87 -0.07 3.94
CA LEU A 51 -5.25 0.55 2.66
C LEU A 51 -5.41 -0.48 1.54
N VAL A 52 -4.45 -1.40 1.42
CA VAL A 52 -4.48 -2.50 0.45
C VAL A 52 -5.67 -3.42 0.71
N LEU A 53 -5.95 -3.76 1.97
CA LEU A 53 -7.08 -4.60 2.34
C LEU A 53 -8.42 -3.95 1.96
N VAL A 54 -8.62 -2.67 2.29
CA VAL A 54 -9.84 -1.94 1.93
C VAL A 54 -10.00 -1.84 0.41
N PHE A 55 -8.90 -1.62 -0.32
CA PHE A 55 -8.91 -1.61 -1.77
C PHE A 55 -9.34 -2.96 -2.36
N ILE A 56 -8.78 -4.07 -1.86
CA ILE A 56 -9.17 -5.42 -2.29
C ILE A 56 -10.66 -5.66 -2.01
N VAL A 57 -11.17 -5.28 -0.84
CA VAL A 57 -12.60 -5.39 -0.52
C VAL A 57 -13.46 -4.60 -1.51
N GLN A 58 -13.04 -3.39 -1.90
CA GLN A 58 -13.77 -2.59 -2.88
C GLN A 58 -13.69 -3.12 -4.31
N LEU A 59 -12.56 -3.75 -4.68
CA LEU A 59 -12.44 -4.49 -5.93
C LEU A 59 -13.41 -5.68 -5.96
N LEU A 60 -13.46 -6.48 -4.90
CA LEU A 60 -14.36 -7.63 -4.79
C LEU A 60 -15.84 -7.21 -4.83
N ARG A 61 -16.16 -6.04 -4.24
CA ARG A 61 -17.49 -5.43 -4.31
C ARG A 61 -17.80 -4.74 -5.64
N LYS A 62 -16.90 -4.84 -6.63
CA LYS A 62 -17.01 -4.23 -7.97
C LYS A 62 -17.21 -2.71 -7.96
N LYS A 63 -16.86 -2.04 -6.85
CA LYS A 63 -16.85 -0.56 -6.76
C LYS A 63 -15.70 0.04 -7.56
N ILE A 64 -14.62 -0.72 -7.70
CA ILE A 64 -13.42 -0.36 -8.45
C ILE A 64 -13.21 -1.41 -9.53
N SER A 65 -12.88 -0.97 -10.75
CA SER A 65 -12.58 -1.86 -11.86
C SER A 65 -11.08 -2.02 -12.04
N PHE A 66 -10.59 -3.24 -11.79
CA PHE A 66 -9.19 -3.61 -12.07
C PHE A 66 -8.87 -3.63 -13.59
N ALA A 67 -9.90 -3.65 -14.44
CA ALA A 67 -9.73 -3.73 -15.89
C ALA A 67 -9.00 -2.50 -16.44
N HIS A 68 -9.30 -1.33 -15.90
CA HIS A 68 -8.81 -0.04 -16.39
C HIS A 68 -7.53 0.44 -15.69
N LEU A 69 -6.96 -0.34 -14.78
CA LEU A 69 -5.73 0.05 -14.09
C LEU A 69 -4.54 -0.02 -15.05
N PRO A 70 -3.76 1.08 -15.21
CA PRO A 70 -2.63 1.12 -16.11
C PRO A 70 -1.49 0.26 -15.58
N TYR A 71 -0.63 -0.24 -16.47
CA TYR A 71 0.60 -0.98 -16.14
C TYR A 71 0.45 -2.26 -15.29
N LYS A 72 -0.77 -2.72 -14.99
CA LYS A 72 -1.02 -3.93 -14.17
C LYS A 72 -0.26 -5.17 -14.64
N LYS A 73 -0.05 -5.33 -15.96
CA LYS A 73 0.73 -6.44 -16.53
C LYS A 73 2.22 -6.35 -16.15
N LEU A 74 2.80 -5.15 -16.21
CA LEU A 74 4.20 -4.91 -15.85
C LEU A 74 4.44 -5.12 -14.35
N PHE A 75 3.52 -4.62 -13.52
CA PHE A 75 3.55 -4.85 -12.08
C PHE A 75 3.43 -6.33 -11.75
N GLY A 76 2.49 -7.05 -12.38
CA GLY A 76 2.34 -8.49 -12.21
C GLY A 76 3.59 -9.27 -12.63
N ALA A 77 4.19 -8.93 -13.76
CA ALA A 77 5.45 -9.53 -14.20
C ALA A 77 6.59 -9.29 -13.20
N PHE A 78 6.73 -8.06 -12.70
CA PHE A 78 7.70 -7.72 -11.68
C PHE A 78 7.48 -8.53 -10.39
N TRP A 79 6.23 -8.65 -9.92
CA TRP A 79 5.92 -9.46 -8.73
C TRP A 79 6.29 -10.93 -8.93
N ILE A 80 5.96 -11.51 -10.08
CA ILE A 80 6.36 -12.89 -10.41
C ILE A 80 7.88 -13.04 -10.32
N VAL A 81 8.65 -12.14 -10.91
CA VAL A 81 10.12 -12.18 -10.86
C VAL A 81 10.64 -12.05 -9.42
N VAL A 82 10.06 -11.17 -8.61
CA VAL A 82 10.43 -11.00 -7.19
C VAL A 82 10.18 -12.27 -6.39
N PHE A 83 9.01 -12.90 -6.54
CA PHE A 83 8.70 -14.14 -5.83
C PHE A 83 9.52 -15.32 -6.35
N MET A 84 9.79 -15.40 -7.64
CA MET A 84 10.70 -16.41 -8.21
C MET A 84 12.13 -16.24 -7.68
N SER A 85 12.61 -15.00 -7.55
CA SER A 85 13.91 -14.70 -6.95
C SER A 85 13.96 -15.11 -5.48
N PHE A 86 12.89 -14.86 -4.72
CA PHE A 86 12.76 -15.35 -3.34
C PHE A 86 12.80 -16.87 -3.25
N LEU A 87 12.02 -17.58 -4.09
CA LEU A 87 12.01 -19.04 -4.13
C LEU A 87 13.38 -19.61 -4.50
N SER A 88 14.06 -19.02 -5.48
CA SER A 88 15.43 -19.38 -5.84
C SER A 88 16.39 -19.17 -4.66
N GLY A 89 16.28 -18.03 -3.97
CA GLY A 89 17.05 -17.70 -2.77
C GLY A 89 16.91 -18.71 -1.63
N VAL A 90 15.70 -19.23 -1.42
CA VAL A 90 15.40 -20.22 -0.37
C VAL A 90 15.83 -21.64 -0.78
N TYR A 91 15.47 -22.07 -1.98
CA TYR A 91 15.58 -23.50 -2.36
C TYR A 91 16.81 -23.84 -3.19
N ILE A 92 17.27 -22.94 -4.05
CA ILE A 92 18.34 -23.20 -5.03
C ILE A 92 19.67 -22.66 -4.50
N THR A 93 19.78 -21.34 -4.35
CA THR A 93 21.04 -20.70 -3.95
C THR A 93 21.26 -20.76 -2.44
N LYS A 94 20.19 -21.00 -1.66
CA LYS A 94 20.21 -21.09 -0.19
C LYS A 94 20.89 -19.88 0.46
N THR A 95 20.64 -18.70 -0.10
CA THR A 95 21.17 -17.42 0.39
C THR A 95 20.23 -16.73 1.39
N ILE A 96 19.07 -17.32 1.67
CA ILE A 96 18.07 -16.79 2.60
C ILE A 96 17.98 -17.72 3.81
N ASP A 97 18.62 -17.34 4.91
CA ASP A 97 18.62 -18.11 6.16
C ASP A 97 17.26 -18.10 6.87
N PHE A 98 16.49 -17.01 6.71
CA PHE A 98 15.18 -16.80 7.33
C PHE A 98 14.08 -16.67 6.26
N PRO A 99 13.45 -17.77 5.81
CA PRO A 99 12.47 -17.75 4.73
C PRO A 99 11.28 -16.82 4.98
N PHE A 100 10.80 -16.73 6.23
CA PHE A 100 9.70 -15.83 6.58
C PHE A 100 10.05 -14.36 6.35
N VAL A 101 11.29 -13.96 6.65
CA VAL A 101 11.77 -12.60 6.44
C VAL A 101 11.93 -12.31 4.95
N GLY A 102 12.46 -13.28 4.18
CA GLY A 102 12.50 -13.18 2.72
C GLY A 102 11.11 -13.03 2.11
N LEU A 103 10.12 -13.77 2.62
CA LEU A 103 8.73 -13.68 2.18
C LEU A 103 8.14 -12.30 2.50
N LEU A 104 8.34 -11.79 3.72
CA LEU A 104 7.91 -10.44 4.10
C LEU A 104 8.56 -9.37 3.22
N HIS A 105 9.83 -9.55 2.84
CA HIS A 105 10.50 -8.66 1.91
C HIS A 105 9.89 -8.67 0.50
N ALA A 106 9.54 -9.86 -0.02
CA ALA A 106 8.85 -9.97 -1.30
C ALA A 106 7.43 -9.36 -1.24
N ALA A 107 6.67 -9.66 -0.18
CA ALA A 107 5.32 -9.14 0.04
C ALA A 107 5.30 -7.61 0.13
N ARG A 108 6.28 -7.00 0.80
CA ARG A 108 6.43 -5.53 0.89
C ARG A 108 6.54 -4.85 -0.47
N ARG A 109 7.13 -5.51 -1.48
CA ARG A 109 7.19 -4.98 -2.86
C ARG A 109 5.80 -4.89 -3.49
N VAL A 110 4.94 -5.87 -3.23
CA VAL A 110 3.54 -5.85 -3.67
C VAL A 110 2.80 -4.72 -2.98
N GLU A 111 2.93 -4.64 -1.65
CA GLU A 111 2.24 -3.64 -0.83
C GLU A 111 2.50 -2.20 -1.28
N TYR A 112 3.77 -1.80 -1.45
CA TYR A 112 4.11 -0.45 -1.89
C TYR A 112 3.63 -0.14 -3.30
N MET A 113 3.69 -1.13 -4.17
CA MET A 113 3.20 -0.98 -5.52
C MET A 113 1.68 -0.90 -5.59
N MET A 114 0.96 -1.51 -4.65
CA MET A 114 -0.50 -1.40 -4.58
C MET A 114 -0.97 0.02 -4.27
N LEU A 115 -0.18 0.82 -3.54
CA LEU A 115 -0.49 2.23 -3.28
C LEU A 115 -0.67 3.04 -4.57
N PHE A 116 0.07 2.71 -5.64
CA PHE A 116 -0.11 3.33 -6.94
C PHE A 116 -1.52 3.05 -7.51
N PHE A 117 -1.97 1.80 -7.49
CA PHE A 117 -3.30 1.43 -7.98
C PHE A 117 -4.41 2.06 -7.15
N ILE A 118 -4.21 2.15 -5.84
CA ILE A 118 -5.14 2.82 -4.92
C ILE A 118 -5.26 4.30 -5.30
N ALA A 119 -4.14 5.02 -5.39
CA ALA A 119 -4.13 6.42 -5.75
C ALA A 119 -4.78 6.67 -7.11
N PHE A 120 -4.45 5.85 -8.12
CA PHE A 120 -5.04 5.94 -9.45
C PHE A 120 -6.56 5.68 -9.45
N SER A 121 -7.04 4.74 -8.63
CA SER A 121 -8.47 4.42 -8.56
C SER A 121 -9.32 5.53 -7.91
N VAL A 122 -8.69 6.31 -7.04
CA VAL A 122 -9.33 7.40 -6.28
C VAL A 122 -9.25 8.73 -7.01
N ILE A 123 -8.08 9.07 -7.55
CA ILE A 123 -7.82 10.38 -8.17
C ILE A 123 -8.25 10.33 -9.63
N LYS A 124 -9.54 10.61 -9.88
CA LYS A 124 -10.13 10.59 -11.23
C LYS A 124 -10.08 11.94 -11.93
N THR A 125 -10.04 13.03 -11.17
CA THR A 125 -10.08 14.39 -11.71
C THR A 125 -8.96 15.26 -11.15
N SER A 126 -8.58 16.32 -11.88
CA SER A 126 -7.62 17.32 -11.40
C SER A 126 -8.10 18.03 -10.13
N ALA A 127 -9.42 18.09 -9.91
CA ALA A 127 -10.00 18.61 -8.67
C ALA A 127 -9.72 17.69 -7.47
N ASP A 128 -9.81 16.36 -7.64
CA ASP A 128 -9.48 15.39 -6.59
C ASP A 128 -8.00 15.42 -6.23
N PHE A 129 -7.14 15.58 -7.24
CA PHE A 129 -5.71 15.78 -7.03
C PHE A 129 -5.44 17.07 -6.24
N LYS A 130 -6.01 18.20 -6.68
CA LYS A 130 -5.87 19.49 -5.98
C LYS A 130 -6.36 19.42 -4.54
N LYS A 131 -7.52 18.78 -4.28
CA LYS A 131 -8.02 18.58 -2.91
C LYS A 131 -7.05 17.80 -2.04
N THR A 132 -6.51 16.70 -2.58
CA THR A 132 -5.55 15.86 -1.87
C THR A 132 -4.25 16.63 -1.60
N ALA A 133 -3.71 17.33 -2.60
CA ALA A 133 -2.50 18.13 -2.47
C ALA A 133 -2.67 19.32 -1.52
N LEU A 134 -3.78 20.05 -1.63
CA LEU A 134 -4.09 21.19 -0.78
C LEU A 134 -4.34 20.77 0.67
N PHE A 135 -4.98 19.61 0.89
CA PHE A 135 -5.11 19.03 2.22
C PHE A 135 -3.72 18.75 2.83
N VAL A 136 -2.85 18.05 2.11
CA VAL A 136 -1.49 17.76 2.59
C VAL A 136 -0.70 19.04 2.87
N LEU A 137 -0.74 20.02 1.95
CA LEU A 137 -0.04 21.30 2.11
C LEU A 137 -0.53 22.09 3.32
N ASN A 138 -1.85 22.28 3.46
CA ASN A 138 -2.40 23.03 4.59
C ASN A 138 -1.97 22.39 5.90
N VAL A 139 -2.11 21.07 6.05
CA VAL A 139 -1.80 20.44 7.33
C VAL A 139 -0.29 20.35 7.58
N SER A 140 0.55 20.30 6.53
CA SER A 140 2.01 20.42 6.68
C SER A 140 2.48 21.81 7.14
N LEU A 141 1.73 22.88 6.83
CA LEU A 141 2.03 24.24 7.26
C LEU A 141 1.64 24.53 8.73
N PHE A 142 0.89 23.62 9.37
CA PHE A 142 0.50 23.72 10.78
C PHE A 142 1.41 22.92 11.74
N ASN A 143 2.54 22.37 11.26
CA ASN A 143 3.64 21.85 12.08
C ASN A 143 4.89 22.71 11.91
#